data_AF-A0A4Y7RSU1-F1
#
_entry.id   AF-A0A4Y7RSU1-F1
#
_cell.length_a   1.000
_cell.length_b   1.000
_cell.length_c   1.000
_cell.angle_alpha   90.00
_cell.angle_beta   90.00
_cell.angle_gamma   90.00
#
_symmetry.space_group_name_H-M   'P 1'
#
loop_
_entity.id
_entity.type
_entity.pdbx_description
1 polymer ?
#
loop_
_entity_poly.entity_id
_entity_poly.type
_entity_poly.pdbx_seq_one_letter_code
_entity_poly.pdbx_strand_id
1 'polypeptide(L)'
;MLVVALPGPGLTLAQTLAKSLDADLIVAQPGRTPGLSEIIKQVFDHSKALIMVMATGIATRTVGPLLRSKHTDPAVVVMDRYGRYAVSLAGGHEGGANQLACEVAALTGGEPVITTGTEAGRTAAVGVGYRRQATGRDIEYAVRTCLEKCGLSPDQVKFLSTALFKWHDHSIRQAAAGLGVLFRFFAAEQLARVEGVSAPSQAAIRHFSLKGVSEQCALLSLKNPQIILPRTIVGPVTVAVAREDYPLWASAPAAKMT
;
A
#
# COMPACT_ATOMS: atom_id res chain seq x y z
N MET A 1 1.42 0.15 -17.56
CA MET A 1 2.36 0.17 -16.42
C MET A 1 3.55 -0.65 -16.84
N LEU A 2 4.76 -0.34 -16.40
CA LEU A 2 5.96 -1.06 -16.83
C LEU A 2 6.76 -1.55 -15.63
N VAL A 3 7.14 -2.82 -15.66
CA VAL A 3 8.12 -3.42 -14.76
C VAL A 3 9.46 -3.46 -15.48
N VAL A 4 10.51 -2.97 -14.82
CA VAL A 4 11.88 -2.97 -15.35
C VAL A 4 12.77 -3.75 -14.41
N ALA A 5 13.49 -4.73 -14.94
CA ALA A 5 14.39 -5.58 -14.17
C ALA A 5 15.77 -5.70 -14.81
N LEU A 6 16.75 -6.04 -13.98
CA LEU A 6 18.04 -6.52 -14.45
C LEU A 6 18.03 -8.07 -14.48
N PRO A 7 18.87 -8.72 -15.31
CA PRO A 7 19.04 -10.16 -15.30
C PRO A 7 19.43 -10.70 -13.92
N GLY A 8 19.07 -11.96 -13.66
CA GLY A 8 19.42 -12.67 -12.43
C GLY A 8 18.22 -12.93 -11.52
N PRO A 9 18.44 -13.16 -10.21
CA PRO A 9 17.40 -13.67 -9.31
C PRO A 9 16.15 -12.79 -9.17
N GLY A 10 16.27 -11.48 -9.42
CA GLY A 10 15.13 -10.56 -9.37
C GLY A 10 14.18 -10.67 -10.57
N LEU A 11 14.55 -11.37 -11.64
CA LEU A 11 13.72 -11.51 -12.84
C LEU A 11 12.42 -12.28 -12.56
N THR A 12 12.49 -13.35 -11.77
CA THR A 12 11.29 -14.12 -11.39
C THR A 12 10.28 -13.23 -10.67
N LEU A 13 10.76 -12.42 -9.73
CA LEU A 13 9.92 -11.44 -9.02
C LEU A 13 9.29 -10.45 -10.00
N ALA A 14 10.08 -9.91 -10.94
CA ALA A 14 9.59 -8.97 -11.94
C ALA A 14 8.53 -9.58 -12.86
N GLN A 15 8.70 -10.85 -13.27
CA GLN A 15 7.71 -11.59 -14.05
C GLN A 15 6.41 -11.81 -13.28
N THR A 16 6.50 -12.17 -11.99
CA THR A 16 5.33 -12.30 -11.12
C THR A 16 4.59 -10.97 -10.97
N LEU A 17 5.31 -9.87 -10.75
CA LEU A 17 4.70 -8.54 -10.64
C LEU A 17 4.04 -8.11 -11.95
N ALA A 18 4.73 -8.27 -13.08
CA ALA A 18 4.21 -7.93 -14.40
C ALA A 18 2.89 -8.68 -14.68
N LYS A 19 2.85 -9.99 -14.41
CA LYS A 19 1.64 -10.80 -14.57
C LYS A 19 0.51 -10.38 -13.62
N SER A 20 0.79 -10.17 -12.34
CA SER A 20 -0.23 -9.87 -11.32
C SER A 20 -0.83 -8.46 -11.47
N LEU A 21 -0.07 -7.52 -12.05
CA LEU A 21 -0.47 -6.13 -12.25
C LEU A 21 -0.93 -5.82 -13.69
N ASP A 22 -0.94 -6.82 -14.58
CA ASP A 22 -1.20 -6.65 -16.02
C ASP A 22 -0.31 -5.54 -16.63
N ALA A 23 1.00 -5.67 -16.38
CA ALA A 23 2.03 -4.71 -16.76
C ALA A 23 3.03 -5.32 -17.74
N ASP A 24 3.58 -4.49 -18.62
CA ASP A 24 4.67 -4.89 -19.50
C ASP A 24 5.95 -5.14 -18.70
N LEU A 25 6.84 -5.99 -19.21
CA LEU A 25 8.15 -6.27 -18.60
C LEU A 25 9.27 -5.95 -19.58
N ILE A 26 10.23 -5.13 -19.14
CA ILE A 26 11.51 -4.91 -19.83
C ILE A 26 12.65 -5.44 -18.97
N VAL A 27 13.53 -6.22 -19.59
CA VAL A 27 14.77 -6.71 -18.97
C VAL A 27 15.96 -5.99 -19.58
N ALA A 28 16.55 -5.07 -18.82
CA ALA A 28 17.70 -4.29 -19.29
C ALA A 28 19.01 -5.09 -19.11
N GLN A 29 19.64 -5.47 -20.23
CA GLN A 29 20.86 -6.27 -20.25
C GLN A 29 22.10 -5.39 -19.99
N PRO A 30 22.91 -5.67 -18.95
CA PRO A 30 24.16 -4.95 -18.71
C PRO A 30 25.10 -5.01 -19.92
N GLY A 31 25.70 -3.88 -20.29
CA GLY A 31 26.65 -3.80 -21.42
C GLY A 31 26.02 -3.90 -22.81
N ARG A 32 24.68 -3.87 -22.92
CA ARG A 32 23.97 -3.79 -24.20
C ARG A 32 23.44 -2.38 -24.46
N THR A 33 23.26 -2.08 -25.74
CA THR A 33 22.58 -0.88 -26.24
C THR A 33 21.20 -1.25 -26.81
N PRO A 34 20.12 -0.53 -26.47
CA PRO A 34 20.10 0.59 -25.52
C PRO A 34 20.36 0.13 -24.09
N GLY A 35 21.12 0.94 -23.34
CA GLY A 35 21.40 0.70 -21.93
C GLY A 35 20.19 1.03 -21.04
N LEU A 36 20.24 0.66 -19.75
CA LEU A 36 19.14 0.96 -18.80
C LEU A 36 18.71 2.43 -18.85
N SER A 37 19.66 3.37 -18.82
CA SER A 37 19.33 4.80 -18.83
C SER A 37 18.62 5.26 -20.09
N GLU A 38 19.00 4.72 -21.25
CA GLU A 38 18.38 5.03 -22.53
C GLU A 38 16.98 4.43 -22.62
N ILE A 39 16.82 3.17 -22.17
CA ILE A 39 15.51 2.50 -22.06
C ILE A 39 14.58 3.33 -21.18
N ILE A 40 15.00 3.69 -19.97
CA ILE A 40 14.16 4.47 -19.05
C ILE A 40 13.83 5.82 -19.67
N LYS A 41 14.79 6.52 -20.27
CA LYS A 41 14.54 7.80 -20.95
C LYS A 41 13.49 7.69 -22.06
N GLN A 42 13.46 6.61 -22.82
CA GLN A 42 12.47 6.41 -23.90
C GLN A 42 11.05 6.17 -23.36
N VAL A 43 10.93 5.44 -22.24
CA VAL A 43 9.62 5.02 -21.70
C VAL A 43 9.08 5.96 -20.63
N PHE A 44 9.90 6.84 -20.04
CA PHE A 44 9.54 7.65 -18.87
C PHE A 44 8.27 8.45 -19.09
N ASP A 45 8.22 9.23 -20.18
CA ASP A 45 7.13 10.16 -20.51
C ASP A 45 5.86 9.43 -20.99
N HIS A 46 6.01 8.18 -21.42
CA HIS A 46 4.94 7.36 -21.98
C HIS A 46 4.37 6.36 -20.97
N SER A 47 4.94 6.31 -19.77
CA SER A 47 4.53 5.39 -18.71
C SER A 47 3.70 6.13 -17.67
N LYS A 48 2.61 5.52 -17.19
CA LYS A 48 1.92 6.00 -15.99
C LYS A 48 2.68 5.64 -14.70
N ALA A 49 3.38 4.51 -14.73
CA ALA A 49 4.04 3.93 -13.58
C ALA A 49 5.19 3.02 -14.01
N LEU A 50 6.29 3.08 -13.25
CA LEU A 50 7.51 2.28 -13.38
C LEU A 50 7.77 1.51 -12.08
N ILE A 51 7.88 0.19 -12.17
CA ILE A 51 8.32 -0.67 -11.06
C ILE A 51 9.72 -1.18 -11.39
N MET A 52 10.72 -0.69 -10.69
CA MET A 52 12.13 -1.00 -10.95
C MET A 52 12.64 -2.04 -9.95
N VAL A 53 12.84 -3.29 -10.41
CA VAL A 53 13.40 -4.38 -9.61
C VAL A 53 14.93 -4.34 -9.70
N MET A 54 15.53 -3.49 -8.86
CA MET A 54 16.97 -3.23 -8.80
C MET A 54 17.33 -2.43 -7.53
N ALA A 55 18.62 -2.24 -7.27
CA ALA A 55 19.05 -1.41 -6.16
C ALA A 55 18.61 0.05 -6.34
N THR A 56 18.15 0.69 -5.25
CA THR A 56 17.68 2.08 -5.25
C THR A 56 18.71 3.06 -5.83
N GLY A 57 20.00 2.85 -5.57
CA GLY A 57 21.06 3.70 -6.13
C GLY A 57 21.19 3.65 -7.67
N ILE A 58 20.76 2.55 -8.31
CA ILE A 58 20.71 2.46 -9.77
C ILE A 58 19.48 3.21 -10.28
N ALA A 59 18.32 2.97 -9.66
CA ALA A 59 17.07 3.62 -10.01
C ALA A 59 17.16 5.15 -9.88
N THR A 60 17.71 5.67 -8.78
CA THR A 60 17.84 7.12 -8.54
C THR A 60 18.73 7.81 -9.57
N ARG A 61 19.89 7.24 -9.90
CA ARG A 61 20.79 7.82 -10.92
C ARG A 61 20.19 7.78 -12.32
N THR A 62 19.32 6.80 -12.57
CA THR A 62 18.66 6.62 -13.86
C THR A 62 17.47 7.56 -14.02
N VAL A 63 16.62 7.64 -13.00
CA VAL A 63 15.36 8.41 -12.99
C VAL A 63 15.61 9.89 -12.68
N GLY A 64 16.56 10.19 -11.78
CA GLY A 64 16.80 11.54 -11.27
C GLY A 64 16.95 12.61 -12.36
N PRO A 65 17.77 12.39 -13.41
CA PRO A 65 17.90 13.34 -14.52
C PRO A 65 16.64 13.57 -15.38
N LEU A 66 15.59 12.74 -15.21
CA LEU A 66 14.35 12.80 -15.99
C LEU A 66 13.18 13.44 -15.21
N LEU A 67 13.33 13.62 -13.89
CA LEU A 67 12.31 14.22 -13.05
C LEU A 67 12.12 15.69 -13.41
N ARG A 68 10.85 16.10 -13.58
CA ARG A 68 10.45 17.47 -13.93
C ARG A 68 9.36 18.00 -13.02
N SER A 69 8.32 17.21 -12.76
CA SER A 69 7.19 17.63 -11.94
C SER A 69 6.46 16.44 -11.34
N LYS A 70 6.17 16.51 -10.04
CA LYS A 70 5.39 15.50 -9.31
C LYS A 70 3.98 15.25 -9.88
N HIS A 71 3.48 16.17 -10.71
CA HIS A 71 2.15 16.10 -11.33
C HIS A 71 2.13 15.37 -12.67
N THR A 72 3.26 15.35 -13.38
CA THR A 72 3.35 14.80 -14.74
C THR A 72 4.30 13.61 -14.84
N ASP A 73 5.26 13.52 -13.94
CA ASP A 73 6.20 12.41 -13.91
C ASP A 73 5.47 11.11 -13.51
N PRO A 74 5.86 9.95 -14.08
CA PRO A 74 5.31 8.66 -13.69
C PRO A 74 5.50 8.38 -12.19
N ALA A 75 4.60 7.58 -11.63
CA ALA A 75 4.88 6.90 -10.37
C ALA A 75 6.11 6.00 -10.54
N VAL A 76 7.09 6.11 -9.63
CA VAL A 76 8.26 5.22 -9.62
C VAL A 76 8.33 4.50 -8.30
N VAL A 77 8.28 3.17 -8.36
CA VAL A 77 8.47 2.27 -7.21
C VAL A 77 9.72 1.42 -7.44
N VAL A 78 10.54 1.29 -6.41
CA VAL A 78 11.76 0.48 -6.46
C VAL A 78 11.68 -0.66 -5.47
N MET A 79 12.20 -1.83 -5.87
CA MET A 79 12.36 -2.99 -5.00
C MET A 79 13.69 -3.67 -5.18
N ASP A 80 14.21 -4.24 -4.09
CA ASP A 80 15.31 -5.20 -4.18
C ASP A 80 14.85 -6.53 -4.79
N ARG A 81 15.81 -7.38 -5.19
CA ARG A 81 15.53 -8.66 -5.85
C ARG A 81 14.68 -9.64 -5.03
N TYR A 82 14.55 -9.45 -3.72
CA TYR A 82 13.73 -10.28 -2.83
C TYR A 82 12.37 -9.65 -2.51
N GLY A 83 12.07 -8.45 -3.04
CA GLY A 83 10.78 -7.79 -2.85
C GLY A 83 10.46 -7.45 -1.39
N ARG A 84 11.48 -7.20 -0.55
CA ARG A 84 11.29 -6.95 0.89
C ARG A 84 10.71 -5.57 1.15
N TYR A 85 11.10 -4.59 0.35
CA TYR A 85 10.66 -3.20 0.49
C TYR A 85 10.24 -2.64 -0.87
N ALA A 86 9.02 -2.11 -0.94
CA ALA A 86 8.51 -1.35 -2.08
C ALA A 86 8.65 0.14 -1.78
N VAL A 87 9.70 0.77 -2.29
CA VAL A 87 10.00 2.18 -2.03
C VAL A 87 9.27 3.06 -3.01
N SER A 88 8.37 3.92 -2.52
CA SER A 88 7.77 5.02 -3.28
C SER A 88 8.84 6.06 -3.57
N LEU A 89 9.48 5.98 -4.75
CA LEU A 89 10.68 6.76 -5.07
C LEU A 89 10.33 8.16 -5.62
N ALA A 90 9.40 8.24 -6.56
CA ALA A 90 8.98 9.49 -7.21
C ALA A 90 7.50 9.42 -7.60
N GLY A 91 6.82 10.58 -7.64
CA GLY A 91 5.39 10.64 -7.92
C GLY A 91 4.51 10.13 -6.77
N GLY A 92 4.88 10.46 -5.51
CA GLY A 92 4.31 9.92 -4.27
C GLY A 92 2.78 9.90 -4.15
N HIS A 93 2.19 10.83 -3.38
CA HIS A 93 0.74 10.86 -3.13
C HIS A 93 -0.06 11.13 -4.41
N GLU A 94 0.29 12.22 -5.10
CA GLU A 94 -0.44 12.70 -6.28
C GLU A 94 -0.16 11.87 -7.54
N GLY A 95 1.08 11.42 -7.73
CA GLY A 95 1.48 10.62 -8.90
C GLY A 95 1.12 9.13 -8.79
N GLY A 96 0.66 8.68 -7.60
CA GLY A 96 0.21 7.30 -7.36
C GLY A 96 1.29 6.32 -6.91
N ALA A 97 2.54 6.73 -6.72
CA ALA A 97 3.62 5.84 -6.29
C ALA A 97 3.42 5.29 -4.87
N ASN A 98 2.74 6.04 -4.00
CA ASN A 98 2.43 5.55 -2.65
C ASN A 98 1.45 4.37 -2.70
N GLN A 99 0.40 4.47 -3.51
CA GLN A 99 -0.56 3.39 -3.67
C GLN A 99 0.07 2.21 -4.39
N LEU A 100 0.88 2.47 -5.43
CA LEU A 100 1.61 1.44 -6.16
C LEU A 100 2.59 0.68 -5.24
N ALA A 101 3.27 1.38 -4.32
CA ALA A 101 4.13 0.74 -3.33
C ALA A 101 3.35 -0.21 -2.43
N CYS A 102 2.14 0.18 -1.99
CA CYS A 102 1.27 -0.69 -1.20
C CYS A 102 0.82 -1.93 -1.96
N GLU A 103 0.47 -1.78 -3.23
CA GLU A 103 0.06 -2.86 -4.13
C GLU A 103 1.19 -3.85 -4.39
N VAL A 104 2.36 -3.33 -4.75
CA VAL A 104 3.55 -4.13 -5.00
C VAL A 104 3.97 -4.89 -3.73
N ALA A 105 4.00 -4.21 -2.57
CA ALA A 105 4.31 -4.86 -1.29
C ALA A 105 3.31 -5.98 -0.95
N ALA A 106 2.02 -5.78 -1.22
CA ALA A 106 1.01 -6.81 -1.02
C ALA A 106 1.24 -8.07 -1.87
N LEU A 107 1.70 -7.90 -3.12
CA LEU A 107 1.97 -9.01 -4.04
C LEU A 107 3.27 -9.76 -3.71
N THR A 108 4.23 -9.11 -3.06
CA THR A 108 5.52 -9.73 -2.69
C THR A 108 5.58 -10.19 -1.24
N GLY A 109 4.60 -9.83 -0.41
CA GLY A 109 4.68 -9.97 1.04
C GLY A 109 5.70 -9.02 1.69
N GLY A 110 6.11 -7.97 0.95
CA GLY A 110 7.03 -6.95 1.43
C GLY A 110 6.35 -5.83 2.21
N GLU A 111 7.12 -4.79 2.52
CA GLU A 111 6.64 -3.58 3.19
C GLU A 111 6.70 -2.36 2.25
N PRO A 112 5.63 -1.57 2.14
CA PRO A 112 5.69 -0.29 1.45
C PRO A 112 6.52 0.70 2.29
N VAL A 113 7.44 1.41 1.64
CA VAL A 113 8.21 2.50 2.22
C VAL A 113 7.70 3.81 1.62
N ILE A 114 6.93 4.53 2.42
CA ILE A 114 6.27 5.79 2.07
C ILE A 114 6.74 6.85 3.04
N THR A 115 7.26 7.95 2.52
CA THR A 115 7.90 9.02 3.30
C THR A 115 7.33 10.40 3.01
N THR A 116 6.28 10.48 2.19
CA THR A 116 5.58 11.74 1.87
C THR A 116 4.99 12.40 3.12
N GLY A 117 5.07 13.73 3.17
CA GLY A 117 4.61 14.51 4.33
C GLY A 117 3.13 14.31 4.65
N THR A 118 2.28 14.14 3.63
CA THR A 118 0.84 13.86 3.79
C THR A 118 0.62 12.62 4.63
N GLU A 119 1.20 11.48 4.24
CA GLU A 119 1.08 10.23 4.98
C GLU A 119 1.80 10.27 6.32
N ALA A 120 2.94 10.95 6.43
CA ALA A 120 3.66 11.08 7.71
C ALA A 120 2.81 11.76 8.80
N GLY A 121 1.90 12.67 8.42
CA GLY A 121 0.97 13.32 9.35
C GLY A 121 -0.26 12.49 9.73
N ARG A 122 -0.50 11.34 9.08
CA ARG A 122 -1.65 10.47 9.37
C ARG A 122 -1.26 9.36 10.34
N THR A 123 -2.04 9.19 11.40
CA THR A 123 -1.69 8.30 12.53
C THR A 123 -2.61 7.09 12.66
N ALA A 124 -3.75 7.07 11.96
CA ALA A 124 -4.72 6.00 12.07
C ALA A 124 -4.65 5.02 10.89
N ALA A 125 -5.04 3.77 11.13
CA ALA A 125 -5.34 2.79 10.10
C ALA A 125 -6.66 2.10 10.42
N VAL A 126 -7.38 1.78 9.36
CA VAL A 126 -8.68 1.11 9.43
C VAL A 126 -8.57 -0.23 8.74
N GLY A 127 -8.77 -1.31 9.50
CA GLY A 127 -8.85 -2.64 8.93
C GLY A 127 -10.30 -3.06 8.76
N VAL A 128 -10.63 -3.65 7.62
CA VAL A 128 -11.99 -4.06 7.30
C VAL A 128 -12.08 -5.52 6.86
N GLY A 129 -13.18 -6.17 7.25
CA GLY A 129 -13.63 -7.44 6.68
C GLY A 129 -15.06 -7.27 6.22
N TYR A 130 -15.41 -7.77 5.03
CA TYR A 130 -16.75 -7.52 4.46
C TYR A 130 -17.25 -8.69 3.62
N ARG A 131 -18.58 -8.86 3.64
CA ARG A 131 -19.29 -9.90 2.88
C ARG A 131 -19.21 -9.64 1.38
N ARG A 132 -19.37 -10.68 0.55
CA ARG A 132 -19.21 -10.62 -0.91
C ARG A 132 -20.09 -9.58 -1.60
N GLN A 133 -21.27 -9.31 -1.05
CA GLN A 133 -22.24 -8.36 -1.59
C GLN A 133 -22.03 -6.91 -1.13
N ALA A 134 -21.09 -6.64 -0.21
CA ALA A 134 -20.85 -5.28 0.27
C ALA A 134 -20.23 -4.44 -0.86
N THR A 135 -20.82 -3.28 -1.12
CA THR A 135 -20.35 -2.31 -2.13
C THR A 135 -19.28 -1.38 -1.53
N GLY A 136 -18.59 -0.62 -2.39
CA GLY A 136 -17.66 0.41 -1.91
C GLY A 136 -18.35 1.47 -1.03
N ARG A 137 -19.61 1.78 -1.30
CA ARG A 137 -20.41 2.70 -0.48
C ARG A 137 -20.73 2.12 0.90
N ASP A 138 -21.01 0.82 0.99
CA ASP A 138 -21.23 0.15 2.29
C ASP A 138 -19.98 0.18 3.15
N ILE A 139 -18.81 -0.08 2.54
CA ILE A 139 -17.51 -0.02 3.22
C ILE A 139 -17.22 1.42 3.66
N GLU A 140 -17.36 2.39 2.78
CA GLU A 140 -17.14 3.79 3.10
C GLU A 140 -18.05 4.26 4.24
N TYR A 141 -19.35 3.95 4.18
CA TYR A 141 -20.31 4.29 5.23
C TYR A 141 -19.92 3.67 6.58
N ALA A 142 -19.58 2.38 6.59
CA ALA A 142 -19.15 1.67 7.80
C ALA A 142 -17.88 2.28 8.40
N VAL A 143 -16.90 2.61 7.55
CA VAL A 143 -15.65 3.24 7.99
C VAL A 143 -15.91 4.63 8.57
N ARG A 144 -16.66 5.50 7.89
CA ARG A 144 -17.00 6.84 8.40
C ARG A 144 -17.74 6.76 9.75
N THR A 145 -18.74 5.89 9.84
CA THR A 145 -19.48 5.63 11.10
C THR A 145 -18.55 5.23 12.24
N CYS A 146 -17.56 4.38 11.97
CA CYS A 146 -16.60 3.93 12.98
C CYS A 146 -15.55 5.00 13.33
N LEU A 147 -15.10 5.81 12.37
CA LEU A 147 -14.20 6.93 12.63
C LEU A 147 -14.86 8.01 13.50
N GLU A 148 -16.13 8.32 13.23
CA GLU A 148 -16.92 9.26 14.04
C GLU A 148 -17.00 8.81 15.51
N LYS A 149 -17.19 7.51 15.77
CA LYS A 149 -17.16 6.94 17.13
C LYS A 149 -15.81 7.09 17.83
N CYS A 150 -14.73 7.23 17.07
CA CYS A 150 -13.38 7.47 17.59
C CYS A 150 -13.03 8.95 17.71
N GLY A 151 -13.90 9.87 17.27
CA GLY A 151 -13.56 11.29 17.13
C GLY A 151 -12.48 11.55 16.08
N LEU A 152 -12.42 10.71 15.04
CA LEU A 152 -11.46 10.82 13.95
C LEU A 152 -12.15 11.20 12.64
N SER A 153 -11.39 11.86 11.78
CA SER A 153 -11.76 12.14 10.39
C SER A 153 -10.91 11.33 9.40
N PRO A 154 -11.38 11.10 8.15
CA PRO A 154 -10.64 10.32 7.15
C PRO A 154 -9.25 10.86 6.81
N ASP A 155 -9.01 12.17 6.92
CA ASP A 155 -7.69 12.78 6.69
C ASP A 155 -6.63 12.35 7.71
N GLN A 156 -7.05 11.83 8.87
CA GLN A 156 -6.15 11.24 9.87
C GLN A 156 -5.81 9.77 9.57
N VAL A 157 -6.47 9.15 8.58
CA VAL A 157 -6.30 7.73 8.22
C VAL A 157 -5.28 7.57 7.11
N LYS A 158 -4.20 6.86 7.43
CA LYS A 158 -3.13 6.50 6.50
C LYS A 158 -3.58 5.38 5.57
N PHE A 159 -4.14 4.31 6.14
CA PHE A 159 -4.45 3.08 5.41
C PHE A 159 -5.86 2.57 5.68
N LEU A 160 -6.55 2.17 4.62
CA LEU A 160 -7.68 1.24 4.65
C LEU A 160 -7.18 -0.15 4.23
N SER A 161 -7.28 -1.14 5.09
CA SER A 161 -6.65 -2.44 4.87
C SER A 161 -7.59 -3.64 4.98
N THR A 162 -7.30 -4.68 4.20
CA THR A 162 -8.06 -5.95 4.19
C THR A 162 -7.15 -7.12 3.81
N ALA A 163 -7.69 -8.33 3.79
CA ALA A 163 -6.95 -9.52 3.40
C ALA A 163 -6.74 -9.61 1.88
N LEU A 164 -5.59 -10.17 1.46
CA LEU A 164 -5.15 -10.25 0.07
C LEU A 164 -6.07 -11.07 -0.84
N PHE A 165 -6.82 -12.04 -0.31
CA PHE A 165 -7.82 -12.75 -1.10
C PHE A 165 -8.96 -11.85 -1.62
N LYS A 166 -9.02 -10.58 -1.19
CA LYS A 166 -9.89 -9.52 -1.74
C LYS A 166 -9.23 -8.70 -2.86
N TRP A 167 -8.06 -9.09 -3.35
CA TRP A 167 -7.27 -8.33 -4.35
C TRP A 167 -8.08 -7.90 -5.58
N HIS A 168 -8.92 -8.81 -6.09
CA HIS A 168 -9.77 -8.60 -7.28
C HIS A 168 -11.14 -7.97 -6.96
N ASP A 169 -11.44 -7.67 -5.70
CA ASP A 169 -12.69 -7.03 -5.30
C ASP A 169 -12.52 -5.50 -5.40
N HIS A 170 -13.24 -4.87 -6.33
CA HIS A 170 -13.12 -3.42 -6.55
C HIS A 170 -13.74 -2.58 -5.43
N SER A 171 -14.54 -3.16 -4.54
CA SER A 171 -15.28 -2.42 -3.51
C SER A 171 -14.36 -1.71 -2.53
N ILE A 172 -13.27 -2.35 -2.12
CA ILE A 172 -12.28 -1.74 -1.21
C ILE A 172 -11.55 -0.56 -1.87
N ARG A 173 -11.25 -0.68 -3.16
CA ARG A 173 -10.58 0.36 -3.95
C ARG A 173 -11.50 1.56 -4.13
N GLN A 174 -12.77 1.32 -4.40
CA GLN A 174 -13.81 2.36 -4.46
C GLN A 174 -13.95 3.08 -3.12
N ALA A 175 -14.01 2.33 -2.01
CA ALA A 175 -14.13 2.92 -0.67
C ALA A 175 -12.89 3.76 -0.32
N ALA A 176 -11.68 3.26 -0.61
CA ALA A 176 -10.44 3.99 -0.39
C ALA A 176 -10.39 5.30 -1.18
N ALA A 177 -10.85 5.28 -2.44
CA ALA A 177 -10.96 6.48 -3.26
C ALA A 177 -11.97 7.49 -2.69
N GLY A 178 -13.14 7.04 -2.24
CA GLY A 178 -14.14 7.91 -1.60
C GLY A 178 -13.66 8.52 -0.26
N LEU A 179 -12.79 7.81 0.46
CA LEU A 179 -12.19 8.28 1.71
C LEU A 179 -10.92 9.13 1.52
N GLY A 180 -10.28 9.09 0.35
CA GLY A 180 -9.00 9.78 0.12
C GLY A 180 -7.81 9.16 0.89
N VAL A 181 -7.81 7.84 1.05
CA VAL A 181 -6.81 7.08 1.81
C VAL A 181 -6.11 6.04 0.95
N LEU A 182 -4.89 5.66 1.33
CA LEU A 182 -4.23 4.53 0.70
C LEU A 182 -4.91 3.22 1.11
N PHE A 183 -4.88 2.21 0.25
CA PHE A 183 -5.33 0.87 0.59
C PHE A 183 -4.20 -0.15 0.62
N ARG A 184 -4.29 -1.09 1.57
CA ARG A 184 -3.32 -2.18 1.75
C ARG A 184 -4.01 -3.54 1.79
N PHE A 185 -3.28 -4.54 1.32
CA PHE A 185 -3.67 -5.94 1.41
C PHE A 185 -2.62 -6.72 2.19
N PHE A 186 -3.07 -7.73 2.94
CA PHE A 186 -2.19 -8.59 3.72
C PHE A 186 -2.45 -10.07 3.43
N ALA A 187 -1.39 -10.83 3.22
CA ALA A 187 -1.46 -12.28 3.02
C ALA A 187 -1.96 -12.98 4.30
N ALA A 188 -2.57 -14.15 4.15
CA ALA A 188 -3.13 -14.90 5.28
C ALA A 188 -2.06 -15.23 6.33
N GLU A 189 -0.84 -15.51 5.89
CA GLU A 189 0.31 -15.82 6.75
C GLU A 189 0.75 -14.63 7.59
N GLN A 190 0.62 -13.41 7.07
CA GLN A 190 0.89 -12.18 7.82
C GLN A 190 -0.20 -11.96 8.88
N LEU A 191 -1.47 -12.12 8.49
CA LEU A 191 -2.61 -11.97 9.39
C LEU A 191 -2.60 -13.00 10.52
N ALA A 192 -2.22 -14.25 10.24
CA ALA A 192 -2.17 -15.33 11.22
C ALA A 192 -1.15 -15.09 12.35
N ARG A 193 -0.15 -14.23 12.13
CA ARG A 193 0.89 -13.90 13.12
C ARG A 193 0.50 -12.78 14.08
N VAL A 194 -0.67 -12.17 13.88
CA VAL A 194 -1.11 -11.01 14.65
C VAL A 194 -2.29 -11.37 15.53
N GLU A 195 -2.10 -11.19 16.83
CA GLU A 195 -3.19 -11.30 17.80
C GLU A 195 -4.01 -10.01 17.80
N GLY A 196 -5.34 -10.17 17.73
CA GLY A 196 -6.28 -9.08 17.95
C GLY A 196 -6.58 -8.91 19.44
N VAL A 197 -7.37 -7.89 19.76
CA VAL A 197 -7.88 -7.67 21.13
C VAL A 197 -9.24 -8.36 21.34
N SER A 198 -9.98 -8.60 20.27
CA SER A 198 -11.28 -9.27 20.32
C SER A 198 -11.15 -10.79 20.28
N ALA A 199 -12.17 -11.49 20.78
CA ALA A 199 -12.30 -12.94 20.62
C ALA A 199 -12.30 -13.34 19.12
N PRO A 200 -11.73 -14.52 18.77
CA PRO A 200 -11.62 -14.98 17.39
C PRO A 200 -12.94 -14.93 16.61
N SER A 201 -12.86 -14.53 15.34
CA SER A 201 -14.00 -14.46 14.43
C SER A 201 -14.35 -15.83 13.89
N GLN A 202 -15.52 -16.36 14.25
CA GLN A 202 -15.99 -17.63 13.72
C GLN A 202 -16.08 -17.64 12.18
N ALA A 203 -16.45 -16.52 11.57
CA ALA A 203 -16.51 -16.40 10.11
C ALA A 203 -15.10 -16.47 9.49
N ALA A 204 -14.10 -15.82 10.11
CA ALA A 204 -12.73 -15.86 9.62
C ALA A 204 -12.11 -17.26 9.80
N ILE A 205 -12.40 -17.94 10.90
CA ILE A 205 -11.95 -19.32 11.15
C ILE A 205 -12.54 -20.25 10.09
N ARG A 206 -13.86 -20.19 9.89
CA ARG A 206 -14.57 -21.11 8.96
C ARG A 206 -14.15 -20.95 7.51
N HIS A 207 -13.88 -19.72 7.06
CA HIS A 207 -13.65 -19.45 5.63
C HIS A 207 -12.18 -19.28 5.25
N PHE A 208 -11.32 -18.89 6.20
CA PHE A 208 -9.94 -18.48 5.90
C PHE A 208 -8.91 -19.08 6.86
N SER A 209 -9.33 -19.89 7.85
CA SER A 209 -8.44 -20.40 8.91
C SER A 209 -7.70 -19.28 9.67
N LEU A 210 -8.34 -18.11 9.80
CA LEU A 210 -7.79 -16.93 10.48
C LEU A 210 -8.55 -16.63 11.77
N LYS A 211 -7.85 -16.12 12.78
CA LYS A 211 -8.48 -15.63 14.03
C LYS A 211 -9.30 -14.36 13.80
N GLY A 212 -8.97 -13.58 12.78
CA GLY A 212 -9.64 -12.33 12.44
C GLY A 212 -9.05 -11.71 11.18
N VAL A 213 -9.66 -10.62 10.72
CA VAL A 213 -9.17 -9.85 9.57
C VAL A 213 -9.05 -8.38 9.93
N SER A 214 -10.14 -7.74 10.39
CA SER A 214 -10.17 -6.29 10.60
C SER A 214 -9.12 -5.80 11.60
N GLU A 215 -9.01 -6.39 12.78
CA GLU A 215 -8.02 -5.96 13.78
C GLU A 215 -6.59 -6.24 13.31
N GLN A 216 -6.34 -7.43 12.76
CA GLN A 216 -5.04 -7.82 12.23
C GLN A 216 -4.57 -6.88 11.12
N CYS A 217 -5.45 -6.51 10.20
CA CYS A 217 -5.15 -5.56 9.13
C CYS A 217 -4.85 -4.16 9.69
N ALA A 218 -5.66 -3.67 10.64
CA ALA A 218 -5.43 -2.36 11.27
C ALA A 218 -4.07 -2.30 11.98
N LEU A 219 -3.71 -3.36 12.71
CA LEU A 219 -2.43 -3.47 13.41
C LEU A 219 -1.24 -3.59 12.45
N LEU A 220 -1.29 -4.48 11.45
CA LEU A 220 -0.19 -4.64 10.49
C LEU A 220 0.08 -3.39 9.65
N SER A 221 -0.88 -2.48 9.55
CA SER A 221 -0.76 -1.27 8.74
C SER A 221 0.18 -0.23 9.34
N LEU A 222 0.51 -0.32 10.62
CA LEU A 222 1.17 0.72 11.40
C LEU A 222 2.39 0.18 12.17
N LYS A 223 3.17 1.06 12.80
CA LYS A 223 4.31 0.73 13.64
C LYS A 223 3.97 0.97 15.11
N ASN A 224 4.16 -0.06 15.94
CA ASN A 224 3.79 -0.06 17.37
C ASN A 224 2.35 0.45 17.65
N PRO A 225 1.34 -0.07 16.95
CA PRO A 225 -0.02 0.45 17.06
C PRO A 225 -0.76 -0.01 18.32
N GLN A 226 -1.83 0.72 18.64
CA GLN A 226 -2.86 0.31 19.59
C GLN A 226 -4.23 0.29 18.92
N ILE A 227 -5.07 -0.68 19.27
CA ILE A 227 -6.48 -0.69 18.87
C ILE A 227 -7.21 0.42 19.63
N ILE A 228 -7.81 1.35 18.89
CA ILE A 228 -8.68 2.40 19.45
C ILE A 228 -10.17 2.04 19.32
N LEU A 229 -10.50 1.23 18.31
CA LEU A 229 -11.84 0.65 18.14
C LEU A 229 -11.70 -0.84 17.84
N PRO A 230 -12.05 -1.71 18.80
CA PRO A 230 -12.14 -3.14 18.56
C PRO A 230 -13.15 -3.48 17.46
N ARG A 231 -13.09 -4.71 16.99
CA ARG A 231 -13.96 -5.25 15.94
C ARG A 231 -15.43 -4.85 16.13
N THR A 232 -15.88 -3.93 15.28
CA THR A 232 -17.24 -3.37 15.27
C THR A 232 -17.92 -3.74 13.96
N ILE A 233 -19.16 -4.25 14.03
CA ILE A 233 -19.93 -4.63 12.84
C ILE A 233 -20.91 -3.50 12.50
N VAL A 234 -20.88 -3.04 11.25
CA VAL A 234 -21.81 -2.07 10.67
C VAL A 234 -22.33 -2.65 9.36
N GLY A 235 -23.58 -3.11 9.37
CA GLY A 235 -24.20 -3.76 8.21
C GLY A 235 -23.40 -4.99 7.73
N PRO A 236 -23.02 -5.07 6.43
CA PRO A 236 -22.25 -6.20 5.90
C PRO A 236 -20.74 -6.08 6.12
N VAL A 237 -20.29 -5.04 6.85
CA VAL A 237 -18.87 -4.68 7.03
C VAL A 237 -18.50 -4.77 8.51
N THR A 238 -17.31 -5.29 8.77
CA THR A 238 -16.66 -5.32 10.06
C THR A 238 -15.46 -4.40 10.00
N VAL A 239 -15.34 -3.49 10.95
CA VAL A 239 -14.32 -2.44 11.01
C VAL A 239 -13.56 -2.54 12.32
N ALA A 240 -12.25 -2.34 12.28
CA ALA A 240 -11.44 -2.05 13.45
C ALA A 240 -10.55 -0.85 13.13
N VAL A 241 -10.26 -0.05 14.15
CA VAL A 241 -9.40 1.13 13.99
C VAL A 241 -8.23 1.01 14.95
N ALA A 242 -7.03 1.24 14.41
CA ALA A 242 -5.79 1.30 15.16
C ALA A 242 -5.15 2.68 14.99
N ARG A 243 -4.33 3.08 15.95
CA ARG A 243 -3.52 4.29 15.90
C ARG A 243 -2.07 3.97 16.28
N GLU A 244 -1.13 4.62 15.63
CA GLU A 244 0.27 4.67 16.06
C GLU A 244 0.55 6.03 16.69
N ASP A 245 1.24 6.00 17.83
CA ASP A 245 1.72 7.20 18.51
C ASP A 245 3.22 7.34 18.27
N TYR A 246 3.68 8.57 18.11
CA TYR A 246 5.08 8.85 17.86
C TYR A 246 5.64 9.78 18.95
N PRO A 247 6.24 9.20 19.99
CA PRO A 247 6.64 9.94 21.19
C PRO A 247 7.68 11.02 20.90
N LEU A 248 8.51 10.85 19.86
CA LEU A 248 9.56 11.80 19.49
C LEU A 248 9.03 13.14 18.95
N TRP A 249 7.81 13.17 18.40
CA TRP A 249 7.21 14.40 17.84
C TRP A 249 5.93 14.85 18.54
N ALA A 250 5.42 14.09 19.52
CA ALA A 250 4.24 14.46 20.29
C ALA A 250 4.34 15.84 20.99
N SER A 251 5.58 16.34 21.19
CA SER A 251 5.89 17.66 21.75
C SER A 251 6.33 18.70 20.70
N ALA A 252 6.42 18.35 19.42
CA ALA A 252 6.85 19.28 18.37
C ALA A 252 5.69 20.22 18.00
N PRO A 253 5.93 21.54 17.89
CA PRO A 253 4.91 22.48 17.45
C PRO A 253 4.41 22.10 16.05
N ALA A 254 3.10 22.19 15.83
CA ALA A 254 2.50 21.89 14.53
C ALA A 254 3.20 22.71 13.43
N ALA A 255 3.92 22.04 12.54
CA ALA A 255 4.58 22.69 11.43
C ALA A 255 3.50 23.26 10.49
N LYS A 256 3.54 24.56 10.22
CA LYS A 256 2.73 25.16 9.14
C LYS A 256 3.25 24.58 7.82
N MET A 257 2.50 23.67 7.21
CA MET A 257 2.75 23.25 5.83
C MET A 257 2.40 24.43 4.91
N THR A 258 3.43 25.07 4.34
CA THR A 258 3.31 26.05 3.24
C THR A 258 3.47 25.36 1.91
#